data_AF-A0AAE0USL2-F1
#
_entry.id   AF-A0AAE0USL2-F1
#
_cell.length_a   1.000
_cell.length_b   1.000
_cell.length_c   1.000
_cell.angle_alpha   90.00
_cell.angle_beta   90.00
_cell.angle_gamma   90.00
#
_symmetry.space_group_name_H-M   'P 1'
#
loop_
_entity.id
_entity.type
_entity.pdbx_description
1 polymer ?
#
loop_
_entity_poly.entity_id
_entity_poly.type
_entity_poly.pdbx_seq_one_letter_code
_entity_poly.pdbx_strand_id
1 'polypeptide(L)'
;MDTKMLDISGLPMFYCGLFKIWNVFKKQNKGCRTVHWLLEEPLVYGGRLDISGVTVPALSRTLVSSGIVTLRELVNVEGSDLSRAEDLAVCMGLRSLRVVNQLLHSWRSALTSEEHVQLMDYQRTETGPAEDKPFPWLNMAPDLDGCAGPLLECRSEGEMDFGSVSGKLLYRACVKVLNKKKLSGRVDTPWRSVLGFNADVKPEWTHCINHR
;
A
#
# COMPACT_ATOMS: atom_id res chain seq x y z
N MET A 1 2.33 2.93 1.78
CA MET A 1 3.57 3.71 1.59
C MET A 1 3.36 4.80 0.54
N ASP A 2 3.61 6.05 0.93
CA ASP A 2 3.69 7.22 0.07
C ASP A 2 5.14 7.47 -0.33
N THR A 3 5.47 7.12 -1.58
CA THR A 3 6.86 7.22 -2.06
C THR A 3 7.26 8.64 -2.42
N LYS A 4 6.33 9.61 -2.41
CA LYS A 4 6.65 11.03 -2.58
C LYS A 4 7.48 11.58 -1.42
N MET A 5 7.39 10.94 -0.26
CA MET A 5 8.12 11.32 0.95
C MET A 5 9.53 10.69 1.01
N LEU A 6 9.85 9.77 0.09
CA LEU A 6 11.15 9.10 0.05
C LEU A 6 12.14 9.94 -0.77
N ASP A 7 13.34 10.11 -0.23
CA ASP A 7 14.47 10.59 -1.02
C ASP A 7 15.00 9.46 -1.91
N ILE A 8 14.78 9.59 -3.21
CA ILE A 8 15.21 8.62 -4.23
C ILE A 8 16.43 9.11 -5.02
N SER A 9 17.01 10.26 -4.67
CA SER A 9 18.08 10.90 -5.45
C SER A 9 19.36 10.05 -5.56
N GLY A 10 19.63 9.18 -4.58
CA GLY A 10 20.76 8.26 -4.56
C GLY A 10 20.50 6.90 -5.20
N LEU A 11 19.29 6.62 -5.69
CA LEU A 11 18.93 5.30 -6.22
C LEU A 11 19.19 5.19 -7.74
N PRO A 12 19.53 3.99 -8.24
CA PRO A 12 19.59 3.74 -9.67
C PRO A 12 18.27 4.09 -10.37
N MET A 13 18.37 4.60 -11.60
CA MET A 13 17.21 5.04 -12.41
C MET A 13 16.10 3.99 -12.55
N PHE A 14 16.49 2.70 -12.54
CA PHE A 14 15.55 1.59 -12.53
C PHE A 14 14.61 1.64 -11.32
N TYR A 15 15.14 1.76 -10.10
CA TYR A 15 14.35 1.83 -8.88
C TYR A 15 13.53 3.12 -8.80
N CYS A 16 14.09 4.24 -9.26
CA CYS A 16 13.34 5.49 -9.39
C CYS A 16 12.12 5.33 -10.30
N GLY A 17 12.24 4.56 -11.40
CA GLY A 17 11.13 4.19 -12.27
C GLY A 17 10.08 3.33 -11.55
N LEU A 18 10.52 2.34 -10.78
CA LEU A 18 9.63 1.48 -9.99
C LEU A 18 8.81 2.27 -8.98
N PHE A 19 9.41 3.18 -8.21
CA PHE A 19 8.67 4.01 -7.25
C PHE A 19 7.67 4.96 -7.92
N LYS A 20 8.01 5.49 -9.10
CA LYS A 20 7.07 6.28 -9.91
C LYS A 20 5.86 5.47 -10.35
N ILE A 21 6.08 4.25 -10.85
CA ILE A 21 4.98 3.33 -11.23
C ILE A 21 4.21 2.89 -9.99
N TRP A 22 4.88 2.67 -8.86
CA TRP A 22 4.20 2.33 -7.61
C TRP A 22 3.17 3.39 -7.26
N ASN A 23 3.46 4.68 -7.41
CA ASN A 23 2.53 5.79 -7.15
C ASN A 23 1.30 5.86 -8.07
N VAL A 24 1.27 5.12 -9.17
CA VAL A 24 0.11 5.03 -10.06
C VAL A 24 -1.04 4.24 -9.42
N PHE A 25 -0.75 3.47 -8.38
CA PHE A 25 -1.72 2.62 -7.71
C PHE A 25 -2.02 3.10 -6.29
N LYS A 26 -3.28 2.98 -5.90
CA LYS A 26 -3.70 2.90 -4.50
C LYS A 26 -3.40 1.49 -4.02
N LYS A 27 -2.85 1.36 -2.81
CA LYS A 27 -2.50 0.06 -2.23
C LYS A 27 -3.27 -0.12 -0.94
N GLN A 28 -3.76 -1.32 -0.74
CA GLN A 28 -4.39 -1.72 0.50
C GLN A 28 -3.66 -2.96 1.02
N ASN A 29 -2.99 -2.80 2.16
CA ASN A 29 -2.52 -3.95 2.92
C ASN A 29 -3.73 -4.51 3.68
N LYS A 30 -4.20 -5.71 3.34
CA LYS A 30 -5.34 -6.35 4.03
C LYS A 30 -4.91 -7.11 5.29
N GLY A 31 -3.64 -7.02 5.67
CA GLY A 31 -3.11 -7.57 6.91
C GLY A 31 -1.94 -8.51 6.67
N CYS A 32 -1.20 -8.77 7.76
CA CYS A 32 -0.03 -9.63 7.74
C CYS A 32 -0.44 -11.04 8.16
N ARG A 33 -0.36 -12.01 7.24
CA ARG A 33 -0.64 -13.43 7.53
C ARG A 33 0.39 -14.08 8.46
N THR A 34 1.58 -13.49 8.55
CA THR A 34 2.70 -14.00 9.32
C THR A 34 3.29 -12.89 10.15
N VAL A 35 3.80 -13.23 11.33
CA VAL A 35 4.50 -12.27 12.18
C VAL A 35 5.72 -11.64 11.50
N HIS A 36 6.35 -12.32 10.52
CA HIS A 36 7.44 -11.74 9.75
C HIS A 36 7.03 -10.43 9.05
N TRP A 37 5.99 -10.47 8.21
CA TRP A 37 5.49 -9.28 7.51
C TRP A 37 4.89 -8.24 8.45
N LEU A 38 4.33 -8.67 9.59
CA LEU A 38 3.87 -7.75 10.62
C LEU A 38 5.04 -6.93 11.19
N LEU A 39 6.16 -7.59 11.49
CA LEU A 39 7.37 -6.94 12.00
C LEU A 39 8.02 -6.02 10.95
N GLU A 40 7.91 -6.34 9.66
CA GLU A 40 8.41 -5.47 8.57
C GLU A 40 7.46 -4.31 8.25
N GLU A 41 6.32 -4.16 8.93
CA GLU A 41 5.35 -3.09 8.65
C GLU A 41 5.98 -1.71 8.97
N PRO A 42 6.02 -0.77 8.01
CA PRO A 42 6.62 0.53 8.22
C PRO A 42 5.83 1.43 9.17
N LEU A 43 6.54 2.16 10.03
CA LEU A 43 6.00 3.18 10.94
C LEU A 43 6.02 4.60 10.33
N VAL A 44 6.51 4.73 9.10
CA VAL A 44 6.74 6.02 8.44
C VAL A 44 6.25 6.00 6.98
N TYR A 45 6.07 7.19 6.42
CA TYR A 45 5.79 7.43 5.00
C TYR A 45 4.57 6.66 4.47
N GLY A 46 3.43 6.79 5.14
CA GLY A 46 2.15 6.24 4.75
C GLY A 46 2.07 4.71 4.82
N GLY A 47 2.87 4.08 5.68
CA GLY A 47 2.64 2.70 6.13
C GLY A 47 1.34 2.58 6.93
N ARG A 48 0.86 1.35 7.18
CA ARG A 48 -0.36 1.13 7.98
C ARG A 48 -0.20 1.65 9.41
N LEU A 49 1.02 1.54 9.94
CA LEU A 49 1.38 1.98 11.30
C LEU A 49 1.99 3.38 11.33
N ASP A 50 1.95 4.11 10.21
CA ASP A 50 2.39 5.50 10.17
C ASP A 50 1.37 6.42 10.85
N ILE A 51 1.70 6.84 12.08
CA ILE A 51 0.91 7.77 12.89
C ILE A 51 1.45 9.19 12.83
N SER A 52 2.27 9.54 11.83
CA SER A 52 2.84 10.90 11.68
C SER A 52 1.80 12.02 11.54
N GLY A 53 0.54 11.69 11.24
CA GLY A 53 -0.59 12.62 11.32
C GLY A 53 -1.09 12.93 12.75
N VAL A 54 -0.55 12.27 13.77
CA VAL A 54 -1.00 12.33 15.17
C VAL A 54 -0.01 13.11 16.02
N THR A 55 -0.45 14.23 16.62
CA THR A 55 0.13 15.05 17.72
C THR A 55 1.63 15.45 17.74
N VAL A 56 2.53 14.78 17.04
CA VAL A 56 3.98 15.01 17.10
C VAL A 56 4.47 15.49 15.73
N PRO A 57 4.67 16.81 15.56
CA PRO A 57 5.30 17.33 14.38
C PRO A 57 6.67 16.66 14.19
N ALA A 58 6.98 16.27 12.95
CA ALA A 58 8.25 15.65 12.58
C ALA A 58 8.51 14.22 13.11
N LEU A 59 7.50 13.52 13.62
CA LEU A 59 7.64 12.14 14.10
C LEU A 59 8.42 11.23 13.12
N SER A 60 8.09 11.25 11.83
CA SER A 60 8.77 10.43 10.83
C SER A 60 10.27 10.73 10.73
N ARG A 61 10.67 12.00 10.88
CA ARG A 61 12.10 12.36 10.88
C ARG A 61 12.80 11.83 12.12
N THR A 62 12.16 11.91 13.29
CA THR A 62 12.70 11.36 14.54
C THR A 62 12.88 9.84 14.43
N LEU A 63 11.85 9.13 13.96
CA LEU A 63 11.87 7.68 13.74
C LEU A 63 12.98 7.27 12.76
N VAL A 64 13.13 7.99 11.64
CA VAL A 64 14.21 7.73 10.68
C VAL A 64 15.57 8.00 11.31
N SER A 65 15.73 9.09 12.08
CA SER A 65 17.00 9.41 12.73
C SER A 65 17.40 8.44 13.85
N SER A 66 16.41 7.84 14.53
CA SER A 66 16.63 6.82 15.55
C SER A 66 16.72 5.40 14.99
N GLY A 67 16.50 5.24 13.67
CA GLY A 67 16.47 3.94 13.01
C GLY A 67 15.25 3.06 13.32
N ILE A 68 14.21 3.61 13.98
CA ILE A 68 12.99 2.88 14.36
C ILE A 68 11.95 3.08 13.26
N VAL A 69 12.12 2.39 12.13
CA VAL A 69 11.31 2.62 10.92
C VAL A 69 10.29 1.51 10.66
N THR A 70 10.45 0.35 11.27
CA THR A 70 9.52 -0.79 11.22
C THR A 70 9.05 -1.19 12.62
N LEU A 71 7.98 -1.99 12.67
CA LEU A 71 7.49 -2.58 13.91
C LEU A 71 8.55 -3.47 14.59
N ARG A 72 9.44 -4.11 13.83
CA ARG A 72 10.55 -4.92 14.36
C ARG A 72 11.43 -4.10 15.27
N GLU A 73 11.92 -2.96 14.79
CA GLU A 73 12.80 -2.11 15.59
C GLU A 73 12.06 -1.57 16.81
N LEU A 74 10.78 -1.22 16.68
CA LEU A 74 9.98 -0.77 17.80
C LEU A 74 9.82 -1.85 18.88
N VAL A 75 9.49 -3.08 18.48
CA VAL A 75 9.35 -4.24 19.40
C VAL A 75 10.69 -4.60 20.04
N ASN A 76 11.81 -4.43 19.34
CA ASN A 76 13.14 -4.66 19.90
C ASN A 76 13.48 -3.65 21.02
N VAL A 77 12.99 -2.42 20.93
CA VAL A 77 13.19 -1.39 21.97
C VAL A 77 12.18 -1.58 23.12
N GLU A 78 10.90 -1.75 22.78
CA GLU A 78 9.80 -1.62 23.75
C GLU A 78 9.28 -2.94 24.33
N GLY A 79 9.62 -4.08 23.73
CA GLY A 79 8.95 -5.35 23.98
C GLY A 79 7.68 -5.54 23.14
N SER A 80 7.11 -6.75 23.13
CA SER A 80 5.93 -7.08 22.31
C SER A 80 4.64 -6.42 22.80
N ASP A 81 4.61 -5.97 24.05
CA ASP A 81 3.48 -5.29 24.66
C ASP A 81 3.51 -3.76 24.45
N LEU A 82 4.59 -3.23 23.84
CA LEU A 82 4.79 -1.81 23.55
C LEU A 82 4.55 -0.94 24.80
N SER A 83 5.16 -1.32 25.93
CA SER A 83 4.89 -0.70 27.24
C SER A 83 6.07 0.10 27.82
N ARG A 84 7.30 -0.11 27.35
CA ARG A 84 8.54 0.40 27.95
C ARG A 84 8.89 1.85 27.56
N ALA A 85 7.96 2.78 27.74
CA ALA A 85 8.05 4.16 27.25
C ALA A 85 9.35 4.93 27.57
N GLU A 86 10.09 4.56 28.60
CA GLU A 86 11.38 5.17 28.96
C GLU A 86 12.47 4.86 27.92
N ASP A 87 12.53 3.64 27.41
CA ASP A 87 13.56 3.20 26.46
C ASP A 87 13.38 3.89 25.11
N LEU A 88 12.15 3.90 24.59
CA LEU A 88 11.79 4.67 23.39
C LEU A 88 12.01 6.18 23.56
N ALA A 89 11.74 6.74 24.76
CA ALA A 89 12.00 8.16 25.02
C ALA A 89 13.48 8.51 24.85
N VAL A 90 14.37 7.66 25.38
CA VAL A 90 15.82 7.81 25.23
C VAL A 90 16.24 7.67 23.77
N CYS A 91 15.78 6.61 23.08
CA CYS A 91 16.13 6.37 21.67
C CYS A 91 15.66 7.50 20.73
N MET A 92 14.49 8.08 20.97
CA MET A 92 13.92 9.14 20.15
C MET A 92 14.32 10.56 20.62
N GLY A 93 15.05 10.69 21.72
CA GLY A 93 15.38 11.99 22.32
C GLY A 93 14.16 12.78 22.80
N LEU A 94 13.07 12.10 23.14
CA LEU A 94 11.82 12.71 23.58
C LEU A 94 11.82 12.91 25.10
N ARG A 95 11.68 14.15 25.55
CA ARG A 95 11.66 14.48 27.00
C ARG A 95 10.34 14.18 27.69
N SER A 96 9.24 14.11 26.92
CA SER A 96 7.90 13.95 27.49
C SER A 96 7.44 12.51 27.41
N LEU A 97 7.49 11.80 28.54
CA LEU A 97 6.92 10.45 28.64
C LEU A 97 5.43 10.42 28.32
N ARG A 98 4.70 11.52 28.55
CA ARG A 98 3.28 11.62 28.16
C ARG A 98 3.12 11.47 26.64
N VAL A 99 3.98 12.13 25.87
CA VAL A 99 3.95 12.05 24.39
C VAL A 99 4.32 10.65 23.94
N VAL A 100 5.35 10.04 24.53
CA VAL A 100 5.76 8.68 24.18
C VAL A 100 4.66 7.67 24.47
N ASN A 101 4.03 7.75 25.65
CA ASN A 101 2.88 6.90 25.98
C ASN A 101 1.70 7.08 25.02
N GLN A 102 1.47 8.31 24.54
CA GLN A 102 0.45 8.57 23.54
C GLN A 102 0.78 7.91 22.20
N LEU A 103 2.04 7.98 21.75
CA LEU A 103 2.49 7.29 20.54
C LEU A 103 2.35 5.77 20.65
N LEU A 104 2.82 5.19 21.76
CA LEU A 104 2.69 3.75 22.05
C LEU A 104 1.22 3.31 22.10
N HIS A 105 0.35 4.13 22.68
CA HIS A 105 -1.08 3.87 22.67
C HIS A 105 -1.64 3.89 21.24
N SER A 106 -1.26 4.87 20.42
CA SER A 106 -1.68 4.94 19.02
C SER A 106 -1.23 3.72 18.21
N TRP A 107 0.03 3.28 18.33
CA TRP A 107 0.49 2.06 17.66
C TRP A 107 -0.21 0.80 18.15
N ARG A 108 -0.43 0.65 19.46
CA ARG A 108 -1.20 -0.48 20.01
C ARG A 108 -2.63 -0.52 19.49
N SER A 109 -3.26 0.66 19.36
CA SER A 109 -4.63 0.76 18.84
C SER A 109 -4.73 0.50 17.33
N ALA A 110 -3.63 0.66 16.59
CA ALA A 110 -3.56 0.38 15.16
C ALA A 110 -3.36 -1.12 14.86
N LEU A 111 -2.93 -1.92 15.84
CA LEU A 111 -2.76 -3.37 15.75
C LEU A 111 -4.09 -4.08 16.07
N THR A 112 -4.38 -5.17 15.34
CA THR A 112 -5.55 -6.02 15.65
C THR A 112 -5.28 -6.92 16.85
N SER A 113 -6.33 -7.45 17.48
CA SER A 113 -6.17 -8.41 18.59
C SER A 113 -5.37 -9.65 18.19
N GLU A 114 -5.50 -10.10 16.95
CA GLU A 114 -4.72 -11.23 16.41
C GLU A 114 -3.25 -10.87 16.26
N GLU A 115 -2.94 -9.67 15.75
CA GLU A 115 -1.57 -9.16 15.62
C GLU A 115 -0.88 -9.05 16.99
N HIS A 116 -1.60 -8.61 18.03
CA HIS A 116 -1.09 -8.59 19.40
C HIS A 116 -0.68 -9.99 19.88
N VAL A 117 -1.53 -11.01 19.65
CA VAL A 117 -1.20 -12.40 20.02
C VAL A 117 0.03 -12.89 19.27
N GLN A 118 0.13 -12.62 17.97
CA GLN A 118 1.28 -13.01 17.15
C GLN A 118 2.60 -12.38 17.64
N LEU A 119 2.59 -11.12 18.09
CA LEU A 119 3.78 -10.47 18.64
C LEU A 119 4.21 -11.10 19.97
N MET A 120 3.27 -11.43 20.83
CA MET A 120 3.54 -12.09 22.12
C MET A 120 4.10 -13.50 21.93
N ASP A 121 3.57 -14.27 20.97
CA ASP A 121 4.04 -15.62 20.66
C ASP A 121 5.43 -15.59 20.00
N TYR A 122 5.70 -14.61 19.13
CA TYR A 122 7.02 -14.42 18.52
C TYR A 122 8.13 -14.20 19.55
N GLN A 123 7.90 -13.40 20.60
CA GLN A 123 8.90 -13.22 21.65
C GLN A 123 9.17 -14.48 22.48
N ARG A 124 8.21 -15.40 22.56
CA ARG A 124 8.35 -16.67 23.30
C ARG A 124 9.06 -17.75 22.49
N THR A 125 9.04 -17.64 21.16
CA THR A 125 9.55 -18.67 20.26
C THR A 125 10.96 -18.27 19.83
N GLU A 126 12.00 -18.89 20.39
CA GLU A 126 13.41 -18.63 20.03
C GLU A 126 13.72 -18.95 18.55
N THR A 127 12.89 -19.78 17.93
CA THR A 127 12.93 -20.10 16.51
C THR A 127 12.16 -19.06 15.70
N GLY A 128 12.88 -18.25 14.92
CA GLY A 128 12.29 -17.33 13.96
C GLY A 128 11.28 -18.00 13.01
N PRO A 129 10.40 -17.23 12.35
CA PRO A 129 9.33 -17.78 11.53
C PRO A 129 9.90 -18.70 10.43
N ALA A 130 9.25 -19.87 10.27
CA ALA A 130 9.62 -20.91 9.32
C ALA A 130 9.86 -20.38 7.88
N GLU A 131 10.71 -21.09 7.13
CA GLU A 131 11.29 -20.66 5.84
C GLU A 131 10.29 -20.32 4.74
N ASP A 132 9.03 -20.78 4.83
CA ASP A 132 8.01 -20.44 3.85
C ASP A 132 7.35 -19.11 4.22
N LYS A 133 7.92 -18.02 3.68
CA LYS A 133 7.44 -16.65 3.87
C LYS A 133 6.63 -16.24 2.63
N PRO A 134 5.33 -16.61 2.55
CA PRO A 134 4.51 -16.24 1.41
C PRO A 134 4.47 -14.72 1.27
N PHE A 135 4.45 -14.22 0.04
CA PHE A 135 4.36 -12.78 -0.25
C PHE A 135 3.17 -12.16 0.51
N PRO A 136 3.29 -10.93 1.06
CA PRO A 136 2.25 -10.33 1.86
C PRO A 136 0.99 -10.09 1.02
N TRP A 137 -0.17 -10.12 1.66
CA TRP A 137 -1.43 -9.84 1.00
C TRP A 137 -1.59 -8.36 0.68
N LEU A 138 -1.12 -8.01 -0.52
CA LEU A 138 -1.06 -6.65 -1.00
C LEU A 138 -1.99 -6.49 -2.19
N ASN A 139 -3.09 -5.79 -1.96
CA ASN A 139 -4.00 -5.42 -3.02
C ASN A 139 -3.67 -4.04 -3.57
N MET A 140 -3.90 -3.87 -4.86
CA MET A 140 -3.67 -2.62 -5.56
C MET A 140 -4.82 -2.30 -6.50
N ALA A 141 -5.16 -1.02 -6.57
CA ALA A 141 -6.19 -0.48 -7.44
C ALA A 141 -5.60 0.71 -8.23
N PRO A 142 -5.97 0.90 -9.51
CA PRO A 142 -5.50 2.05 -10.29
C PRO A 142 -5.96 3.37 -9.66
N ASP A 143 -5.07 4.36 -9.51
CA ASP A 143 -5.45 5.68 -9.00
C ASP A 143 -6.01 6.59 -10.09
N LEU A 144 -7.33 6.55 -10.25
CA LEU A 144 -8.04 7.32 -11.27
C LEU A 144 -8.37 8.76 -10.85
N ASP A 145 -8.09 9.20 -9.62
CA ASP A 145 -8.30 10.60 -9.18
C ASP A 145 -9.67 11.19 -9.60
N GLY A 146 -10.74 10.40 -9.39
CA GLY A 146 -12.12 10.78 -9.75
C GLY A 146 -12.46 10.71 -11.24
N CYS A 147 -11.52 10.41 -12.12
CA CYS A 147 -11.80 10.21 -13.55
C CYS A 147 -12.64 8.94 -13.75
N ALA A 148 -13.65 9.03 -14.61
CA ALA A 148 -14.61 7.95 -14.86
C ALA A 148 -14.96 7.83 -16.35
N GLY A 149 -15.59 6.72 -16.73
CA GLY A 149 -16.04 6.47 -18.08
C GLY A 149 -15.70 5.06 -18.57
N PRO A 150 -16.28 4.64 -19.69
CA PRO A 150 -16.25 3.24 -20.13
C PRO A 150 -14.85 2.72 -20.49
N LEU A 151 -13.93 3.62 -20.87
CA LEU A 151 -12.52 3.26 -21.13
C LEU A 151 -11.68 3.14 -19.85
N LEU A 152 -12.17 3.67 -18.73
CA LEU A 152 -11.51 3.60 -17.42
C LEU A 152 -12.08 2.48 -16.57
N GLU A 153 -13.39 2.26 -16.65
CA GLU A 153 -14.08 1.12 -16.06
C GLU A 153 -13.54 -0.18 -16.65
N CYS A 154 -13.04 -1.07 -15.80
CA CYS A 154 -12.85 -2.47 -16.16
C CYS A 154 -13.58 -3.32 -15.15
N ARG A 155 -14.54 -4.12 -15.64
CA ARG A 155 -15.31 -5.08 -14.84
C ARG A 155 -14.44 -6.10 -14.10
N SER A 156 -13.16 -6.23 -14.44
CA SER A 156 -12.19 -7.16 -13.84
C SER A 156 -10.96 -6.50 -13.18
N GLU A 157 -10.88 -5.17 -13.07
CA GLU A 157 -9.66 -4.44 -12.63
C GLU A 157 -9.86 -3.56 -11.38
N GLY A 158 -10.95 -3.75 -10.63
CA GLY A 158 -11.25 -2.93 -9.46
C GLY A 158 -10.19 -3.04 -8.35
N GLU A 159 -9.85 -4.28 -7.97
CA GLU A 159 -8.82 -4.58 -6.99
C GLU A 159 -8.01 -5.79 -7.49
N MET A 160 -6.68 -5.66 -7.55
CA MET A 160 -5.76 -6.68 -8.04
C MET A 160 -4.86 -7.14 -6.90
N ASP A 161 -4.76 -8.45 -6.68
CA ASP A 161 -3.75 -9.02 -5.78
C ASP A 161 -2.38 -8.96 -6.45
N PHE A 162 -1.45 -8.22 -5.85
CA PHE A 162 -0.12 -8.02 -6.40
C PHE A 162 0.69 -9.32 -6.48
N GLY A 163 0.44 -10.29 -5.60
CA GLY A 163 1.12 -11.59 -5.63
C GLY A 163 0.76 -12.46 -6.82
N SER A 164 -0.43 -12.25 -7.41
CA SER A 164 -0.97 -13.10 -8.49
C SER A 164 -1.34 -12.35 -9.78
N VAL A 165 -1.24 -11.01 -9.79
CA VAL A 165 -1.62 -10.19 -10.94
C VAL A 165 -0.74 -10.47 -12.16
N SER A 166 -1.37 -10.71 -13.32
CA SER A 166 -0.63 -10.85 -14.57
C SER A 166 -0.03 -9.51 -15.03
N GLY A 167 1.17 -9.55 -15.63
CA GLY A 167 1.82 -8.35 -16.19
C GLY A 167 0.95 -7.63 -17.23
N LYS A 168 0.09 -8.34 -17.96
CA LYS A 168 -0.85 -7.77 -18.93
C LYS A 168 -1.91 -6.89 -18.25
N LEU A 169 -2.47 -7.34 -17.13
CA LEU A 169 -3.44 -6.56 -16.35
C LEU A 169 -2.75 -5.34 -15.72
N LEU A 170 -1.56 -5.53 -15.15
CA LEU A 170 -0.77 -4.45 -14.56
C LEU A 170 -0.44 -3.36 -15.60
N TYR A 171 0.01 -3.75 -16.79
CA TYR A 171 0.30 -2.82 -17.89
C TYR A 171 -0.94 -2.04 -18.33
N ARG A 172 -2.08 -2.71 -18.50
CA ARG A 172 -3.36 -2.05 -18.86
C ARG A 172 -3.75 -1.01 -17.82
N ALA A 173 -3.65 -1.35 -16.55
CA ALA A 173 -3.95 -0.43 -15.46
C ALA A 173 -3.02 0.80 -15.48
N CYS A 174 -1.71 0.61 -15.71
CA CYS A 174 -0.77 1.72 -15.88
C CYS A 174 -1.17 2.64 -17.04
N VAL A 175 -1.48 2.09 -18.21
CA VAL A 175 -1.88 2.87 -19.40
C VAL A 175 -3.12 3.71 -19.10
N LYS A 176 -4.11 3.15 -18.40
CA LYS A 176 -5.33 3.87 -18.01
C LYS A 176 -5.04 5.03 -17.09
N VAL A 177 -4.28 4.83 -16.01
CA VAL A 177 -3.99 5.91 -15.06
C VAL A 177 -3.16 7.01 -15.72
N LEU A 178 -2.15 6.65 -16.54
CA LEU A 178 -1.33 7.63 -17.25
C LEU A 178 -2.14 8.48 -18.24
N ASN A 179 -3.21 7.92 -18.82
CA ASN A 179 -4.05 8.61 -19.80
C ASN A 179 -5.41 9.04 -19.24
N LYS A 180 -5.64 8.93 -17.93
CA LYS A 180 -6.97 9.07 -17.32
C LYS A 180 -7.71 10.36 -17.70
N LYS A 181 -7.00 11.49 -17.72
CA LYS A 181 -7.58 12.79 -18.10
C LYS A 181 -8.08 12.83 -19.56
N LYS A 182 -7.41 12.12 -20.47
CA LYS A 182 -7.77 12.06 -21.90
C LYS A 182 -8.90 11.05 -22.16
N LEU A 183 -8.97 10.00 -21.34
CA LEU A 183 -9.95 8.92 -21.45
C LEU A 183 -11.25 9.21 -20.67
N SER A 184 -11.20 10.11 -19.69
CA SER A 184 -12.36 10.46 -18.87
C SER A 184 -13.52 10.96 -19.75
N GLY A 185 -14.70 10.37 -19.56
CA GLY A 185 -15.91 10.70 -20.33
C GLY A 185 -15.87 10.34 -21.82
N ARG A 186 -14.78 9.75 -22.34
CA ARG A 186 -14.76 9.26 -23.72
C ARG A 186 -15.63 8.02 -23.86
N VAL A 187 -16.42 7.99 -24.92
CA VAL A 187 -17.02 6.77 -25.42
C VAL A 187 -15.92 5.79 -25.83
N ASP A 188 -16.16 4.50 -25.60
CA ASP A 188 -15.26 3.42 -25.98
C ASP A 188 -15.05 3.30 -27.50
N THR A 189 -15.99 3.79 -28.30
CA THR A 189 -15.92 3.80 -29.76
C THR A 189 -16.76 4.91 -30.38
N PRO A 190 -16.27 5.60 -31.44
CA PRO A 190 -17.07 6.59 -32.17
C PRO A 190 -18.31 5.95 -32.83
N TRP A 191 -18.26 4.66 -33.15
CA TRP A 191 -19.34 3.93 -33.81
C TRP A 191 -20.63 3.88 -32.98
N ARG A 192 -20.56 4.05 -31.66
CA ARG A 192 -21.79 4.12 -30.84
C ARG A 192 -22.70 5.27 -31.25
N SER A 193 -22.12 6.44 -31.50
CA SER A 193 -22.88 7.60 -31.96
C SER A 193 -23.44 7.40 -33.37
N VAL A 194 -22.65 6.76 -34.25
CA VAL A 194 -23.02 6.51 -35.65
C VAL A 194 -24.13 5.46 -35.77
N LEU A 195 -24.08 4.42 -34.93
CA LEU A 195 -24.99 3.27 -34.99
C LEU A 195 -26.15 3.36 -33.98
N GLY A 196 -26.21 4.42 -33.17
CA GLY A 196 -27.26 4.62 -32.17
C GLY A 196 -27.26 3.58 -31.04
N PHE A 197 -26.11 3.00 -30.72
CA PHE A 197 -26.01 2.00 -29.66
C PHE A 197 -25.99 2.62 -28.26
N ASN A 198 -26.83 2.11 -27.37
CA ASN A 198 -26.80 2.43 -25.93
C ASN A 198 -25.52 1.92 -25.27
N ALA A 199 -25.15 2.51 -24.13
CA ALA A 199 -23.93 2.17 -23.38
C ALA A 199 -23.81 0.67 -23.06
N ASP A 200 -24.94 -0.01 -22.88
CA ASP A 200 -25.01 -1.42 -22.49
C ASP A 200 -24.67 -2.39 -23.64
N VAL A 201 -24.70 -1.93 -24.89
CA VAL A 201 -24.44 -2.77 -26.07
C VAL A 201 -22.99 -2.57 -26.52
N LYS A 202 -22.13 -3.56 -26.27
CA LYS A 202 -20.76 -3.53 -26.77
C LYS A 202 -20.77 -3.80 -28.29
N PRO A 203 -20.26 -2.89 -29.13
CA PRO A 203 -20.19 -3.16 -30.56
C PRO A 203 -19.08 -4.18 -30.82
N GLU A 204 -19.45 -5.32 -31.40
CA GLU A 204 -18.55 -6.40 -31.77
C GLU A 204 -18.57 -6.59 -33.28
N TRP A 205 -17.39 -6.71 -33.88
CA TRP A 205 -17.27 -7.08 -35.28
C TRP A 205 -17.57 -8.57 -35.39
N THR A 206 -18.82 -8.92 -35.67
CA THR A 206 -19.14 -10.27 -36.13
C THR A 206 -18.67 -10.39 -37.57
N HIS A 207 -17.94 -11.45 -37.89
CA HIS A 207 -17.54 -11.72 -39.28
C HIS A 207 -18.81 -11.81 -40.14
N CYS A 208 -18.96 -10.88 -41.09
CA CYS A 208 -19.94 -11.00 -42.16
C CYS A 208 -19.51 -12.14 -43.11
N ILE A 209 -19.71 -13.39 -42.69
CA ILE A 209 -19.68 -14.54 -43.61
C ILE A 209 -21.02 -14.52 -44.34
N ASN A 210 -21.11 -13.67 -45.37
CA ASN A 210 -22.16 -13.79 -46.37
C ASN A 210 -21.79 -14.96 -47.29
N HIS A 211 -22.39 -16.13 -47.05
CA HIS A 211 -22.53 -17.13 -48.08
C HIS A 211 -23.44 -16.54 -49.17
N ARG A 212 -22.83 -16.15 -50.29
CA ARG A 212 -23.52 -16.11 -51.59
C ARG A 212 -23.66 -17.53 -52.12
#